data_AF-A0A1S3R0Z2-F1
#
_entry.id   AF-A0A1S3R0Z2-F1
#
_cell.length_a   1.000
_cell.length_b   1.000
_cell.length_c   1.000
_cell.angle_alpha   90.00
_cell.angle_beta   90.00
_cell.angle_gamma   90.00
#
_symmetry.space_group_name_H-M   'P 1'
#
loop_
_entity.id
_entity.type
_entity.pdbx_description
1 polymer ?
#
loop_
_entity_poly.entity_id
_entity_poly.type
_entity_poly.pdbx_seq_one_letter_code
_entity_poly.pdbx_strand_id
1 'polypeptide(L)'
;MGGLSVLADRSSVEHTLIELVVHMSAVLLTGTEGLLTPLQQLGLSPNNMLSAFLPTMPEDMLAVAQRLITQSEVDYGLSWYSCPNGHPCVVDKCGQPTHKAQCLECRVEIGGENHVPLTGFQKMELQQGDLTRTGHILGDPQRRDNPDTLDTKNMSLTPFILVRLLTHLAMLRGASEQPQVGHL
;
A
#
# COMPACT_ATOMS: atom_id res chain seq x y z
N MET A 1 -32.46 -20.45 10.47
CA MET A 1 -31.25 -21.30 10.34
C MET A 1 -31.09 -21.63 8.86
N GLY A 2 -30.23 -20.89 8.15
CA GLY A 2 -29.95 -21.14 6.74
C GLY A 2 -29.05 -22.37 6.59
N GLY A 3 -29.44 -23.31 5.73
CA GLY A 3 -28.73 -24.56 5.52
C GLY A 3 -27.34 -24.32 4.91
N LEU A 4 -26.32 -24.93 5.50
CA LEU A 4 -24.99 -25.03 4.92
C LEU A 4 -25.06 -26.05 3.76
N SER A 5 -25.18 -25.57 2.52
CA SER A 5 -25.05 -26.41 1.34
C SER A 5 -23.57 -26.59 1.00
N VAL A 6 -23.09 -27.84 0.98
CA VAL A 6 -21.76 -28.17 0.45
C VAL A 6 -21.82 -28.07 -1.07
N LEU A 7 -21.25 -27.00 -1.62
CA LEU A 7 -21.16 -26.77 -3.07
C LEU A 7 -20.04 -27.67 -3.64
N ALA A 8 -20.42 -28.84 -4.17
CA ALA A 8 -19.51 -29.89 -4.62
C ALA A 8 -18.66 -29.56 -5.87
N ASP A 9 -18.81 -28.37 -6.46
CA ASP A 9 -18.16 -27.96 -7.72
C ASP A 9 -16.92 -27.06 -7.50
N ARG A 10 -16.42 -26.98 -6.27
CA ARG A 10 -15.28 -26.10 -5.93
C ARG A 10 -13.95 -26.85 -5.92
N SER A 11 -12.88 -26.16 -6.30
CA SER A 11 -11.51 -26.69 -6.21
C SER A 11 -11.10 -26.94 -4.75
N SER A 12 -10.05 -27.75 -4.55
CA SER A 12 -9.50 -28.01 -3.20
C SER A 12 -9.05 -26.72 -2.50
N VAL A 13 -8.48 -25.77 -3.25
CA VAL A 13 -8.03 -24.47 -2.73
C VAL A 13 -9.21 -23.64 -2.23
N GLU A 14 -10.32 -23.61 -2.97
CA GLU A 14 -11.52 -22.89 -2.55
C GLU A 14 -12.15 -23.48 -1.28
N HIS A 15 -12.16 -24.80 -1.15
CA HIS A 15 -12.61 -25.45 0.09
C HIS A 15 -11.76 -25.03 1.29
N THR A 16 -10.42 -25.09 1.15
CA THR A 16 -9.51 -24.63 2.21
C THR A 16 -9.73 -23.16 2.55
N LEU A 17 -9.92 -22.29 1.57
CA LEU A 17 -10.21 -20.87 1.82
C LEU A 17 -11.53 -20.68 2.59
N ILE A 18 -12.58 -21.42 2.22
CA ILE A 18 -13.87 -21.37 2.94
C ILE A 18 -13.68 -21.82 4.40
N GLU A 19 -12.98 -22.93 4.62
CA GLU A 19 -12.67 -23.42 5.97
C GLU A 19 -11.91 -22.37 6.80
N LEU A 20 -10.88 -21.76 6.22
CA LEU A 20 -10.10 -20.71 6.87
C LEU A 20 -10.95 -19.47 7.19
N VAL A 21 -11.82 -19.04 6.28
CA VAL A 21 -12.71 -17.88 6.50
C VAL A 21 -13.77 -18.18 7.55
N VAL A 22 -14.35 -19.38 7.54
CA VAL A 22 -15.32 -19.82 8.57
C VAL A 22 -14.64 -19.89 9.93
N HIS A 23 -13.45 -20.49 10.01
CA HIS A 23 -12.68 -20.54 11.25
C HIS A 23 -12.31 -19.14 11.74
N MET A 24 -11.81 -18.27 10.85
CA MET A 24 -11.51 -16.87 11.15
C MET A 24 -12.75 -16.15 11.69
N SER A 25 -13.92 -16.34 11.07
CA SER A 25 -15.16 -15.74 11.53
C SER A 25 -15.55 -16.18 12.94
N ALA A 26 -15.39 -17.47 13.26
CA ALA A 26 -15.62 -17.98 14.61
C ALA A 26 -14.67 -17.31 15.61
N VAL A 27 -13.37 -17.25 15.30
CA VAL A 27 -12.37 -16.59 16.14
C VAL A 27 -12.69 -15.11 16.36
N LEU A 28 -13.11 -14.37 15.32
CA LEU A 28 -13.47 -12.96 15.45
C LEU A 28 -14.72 -12.74 16.31
N LEU A 29 -15.70 -13.63 16.24
CA LEU A 29 -16.95 -13.51 17.00
C LEU A 29 -16.81 -13.93 18.46
N THR A 30 -15.96 -14.91 18.75
CA THR A 30 -15.79 -15.45 20.12
C THR A 30 -14.57 -14.89 20.84
N GLY A 31 -13.63 -14.29 20.12
CA GLY A 31 -12.39 -13.76 20.69
C GLY A 31 -12.63 -12.54 21.56
N THR A 32 -12.10 -12.58 22.78
CA THR A 32 -12.16 -11.45 23.74
C THR A 32 -10.81 -10.76 23.94
N GLU A 33 -9.76 -11.29 23.32
CA GLU A 33 -8.40 -10.76 23.45
C GLU A 33 -8.26 -9.43 22.73
N GLY A 34 -7.68 -8.43 23.42
CA GLY A 34 -7.48 -7.09 22.86
C GLY A 34 -6.66 -7.09 21.56
N LEU A 35 -5.78 -8.09 21.38
CA LEU A 35 -4.97 -8.26 20.17
C LEU A 35 -5.83 -8.55 18.92
N LEU A 36 -7.01 -9.14 19.06
CA LEU A 36 -7.92 -9.43 17.94
C LEU A 36 -8.73 -8.20 17.52
N THR A 37 -8.80 -7.16 18.35
CA THR A 37 -9.61 -5.96 18.10
C THR A 37 -9.41 -5.39 16.68
N PRO A 38 -8.18 -5.19 16.17
CA PRO A 38 -8.00 -4.67 14.82
C PRO A 38 -8.58 -5.59 13.73
N LEU A 39 -8.43 -6.92 13.90
CA LEU A 39 -8.99 -7.90 12.98
C LEU A 39 -10.52 -7.99 13.08
N GLN A 40 -11.08 -7.79 14.28
CA GLN A 40 -12.53 -7.68 14.49
C GLN A 40 -13.09 -6.42 13.82
N GLN A 41 -12.39 -5.29 13.92
CA GLN A 41 -12.78 -4.07 13.21
C GLN A 41 -12.74 -4.30 11.69
N LEU A 42 -11.69 -4.93 11.16
CA LEU A 42 -11.61 -5.26 9.73
C LEU A 42 -12.73 -6.22 9.27
N GLY A 43 -13.04 -7.25 10.05
CA GLY A 43 -13.98 -8.30 9.64
C GLY A 43 -15.45 -8.05 9.98
N LEU A 44 -15.74 -7.30 11.05
CA LEU A 44 -17.09 -7.11 11.58
C LEU A 44 -17.56 -5.65 11.56
N SER A 45 -16.65 -4.68 11.44
CA SER A 45 -16.98 -3.25 11.42
C SER A 45 -16.04 -2.44 10.50
N PRO A 46 -15.92 -2.81 9.21
CA PRO A 46 -14.86 -2.32 8.33
C PRO A 46 -14.85 -0.80 8.14
N ASN A 47 -15.98 -0.11 8.31
CA ASN A 47 -16.06 1.35 8.29
C ASN A 47 -15.12 2.04 9.30
N ASN A 48 -14.81 1.39 10.42
CA ASN A 48 -13.90 1.93 11.43
C ASN A 48 -12.43 1.85 11.02
N MET A 49 -12.12 1.16 9.92
CA MET A 49 -10.75 0.91 9.45
C MET A 49 -10.39 1.69 8.18
N LEU A 50 -11.29 2.54 7.65
CA LEU A 50 -11.10 3.29 6.39
C LEU A 50 -9.81 4.11 6.32
N SER A 51 -9.36 4.63 7.46
CA SER A 51 -8.12 5.41 7.58
C SER A 51 -7.10 4.74 8.49
N ALA A 52 -7.20 3.41 8.67
CA ALA A 52 -6.29 2.67 9.52
C ALA A 52 -5.02 2.26 8.77
N PHE A 53 -3.90 2.22 9.48
CA PHE A 53 -2.69 1.58 8.98
C PHE A 53 -2.80 0.07 9.11
N LEU A 54 -2.77 -0.64 7.99
CA LEU A 54 -2.85 -2.10 8.01
C LEU A 54 -1.46 -2.70 8.19
N PRO A 55 -1.34 -3.82 8.95
CA PRO A 55 -0.06 -4.49 9.11
C PRO A 55 0.40 -5.06 7.77
N THR A 56 1.72 -5.23 7.62
CA THR A 56 2.34 -5.78 6.39
C THR A 56 2.08 -4.96 5.12
N MET A 57 1.73 -3.68 5.26
CA MET A 57 1.78 -2.72 4.15
C MET A 57 3.21 -2.17 4.01
N PRO A 58 3.71 -1.97 2.78
CA PRO A 58 5.02 -1.39 2.55
C PRO A 58 5.06 0.07 3.03
N GLU A 59 6.22 0.53 3.46
CA GLU A 59 6.50 1.95 3.57
C GLU A 59 6.52 2.58 2.18
N ASP A 60 6.13 3.85 2.12
CA ASP A 60 6.24 4.60 0.88
C ASP A 60 7.74 4.85 0.61
N MET A 61 8.36 3.98 -0.19
CA MET A 61 9.79 4.07 -0.53
C MET A 61 10.14 5.41 -1.19
N LEU A 62 9.20 6.08 -1.85
CA LEU A 62 9.40 7.43 -2.38
C LEU A 62 9.51 8.44 -1.25
N ALA A 63 8.70 8.30 -0.20
CA ALA A 63 8.82 9.12 1.00
C ALA A 63 10.15 8.93 1.72
N VAL A 64 10.59 7.68 1.85
CA VAL A 64 11.89 7.34 2.43
C VAL A 64 13.01 7.97 1.59
N ALA A 65 12.98 7.80 0.27
CA ALA A 65 13.96 8.39 -0.63
C ALA A 65 13.95 9.93 -0.58
N GLN A 66 12.78 10.56 -0.54
CA GLN A 66 12.63 12.01 -0.41
C GLN A 66 13.27 12.54 0.88
N ARG A 67 13.03 11.86 2.01
CA ARG A 67 13.64 12.19 3.31
C ARG A 67 15.16 12.06 3.27
N LEU A 68 15.68 10.91 2.82
CA LEU A 68 17.13 10.66 2.78
C LEU A 68 17.88 11.68 1.91
N ILE A 69 17.29 12.09 0.79
CA ILE A 69 17.90 13.04 -0.13
C ILE A 69 17.86 14.48 0.40
N THR A 70 16.85 14.82 1.20
CA THR A 70 16.62 16.20 1.66
C THR A 70 17.20 16.46 3.05
N GLN A 71 17.29 15.44 3.90
CA GLN A 71 17.79 15.53 5.27
C GLN A 71 19.29 15.19 5.37
N SER A 72 19.98 14.95 4.26
CA SER A 72 21.44 14.79 4.29
C SER A 72 22.11 16.07 4.80
N GLU A 73 23.13 15.93 5.66
CA GLU A 73 23.92 17.08 6.17
C GLU A 73 24.59 17.90 5.04
N VAL A 74 24.68 17.31 3.85
CA VAL A 74 25.13 17.94 2.61
C VAL A 74 23.92 18.35 1.78
N ASP A 75 23.76 19.64 1.51
CA ASP A 75 22.81 20.16 0.53
C ASP A 75 23.37 19.93 -0.88
N TYR A 76 22.83 18.95 -1.59
CA TYR A 76 23.18 18.65 -2.98
C TYR A 76 22.41 19.53 -3.99
N GLY A 77 21.59 20.48 -3.51
CA GLY A 77 20.73 21.31 -4.34
C GLY A 77 19.73 20.50 -5.17
N LEU A 78 19.22 19.41 -4.58
CA LEU A 78 18.26 18.51 -5.21
C LEU A 78 16.83 19.03 -5.00
N SER A 79 15.95 18.77 -5.96
CA SER A 79 14.52 19.05 -5.82
C SER A 79 13.69 17.98 -6.51
N TRP A 80 12.57 17.63 -5.91
CA TRP A 80 11.62 16.68 -6.47
C TRP A 80 10.62 17.40 -7.37
N TYR A 81 10.29 16.77 -8.48
CA TYR A 81 9.27 17.19 -9.44
C TYR A 81 8.39 16.01 -9.81
N SER A 82 7.16 16.27 -10.26
CA SER A 82 6.27 15.27 -10.83
C SER A 82 6.11 15.51 -12.33
N CYS A 83 6.11 14.42 -13.11
CA CYS A 83 5.73 14.49 -14.51
C CYS A 83 4.22 14.72 -14.67
N PRO A 84 3.71 15.05 -15.88
CA PRO A 84 2.29 15.26 -16.11
C PRO A 84 1.39 14.06 -15.74
N ASN A 85 1.96 12.85 -15.70
CA ASN A 85 1.29 11.61 -15.29
C ASN A 85 1.48 11.26 -13.80
N GLY A 86 2.13 12.12 -13.01
CA GLY A 86 2.30 11.95 -11.57
C GLY A 86 3.54 11.15 -11.12
N HIS A 87 4.40 10.71 -12.04
CA HIS A 87 5.63 9.98 -11.67
C HIS A 87 6.69 10.93 -11.09
N PRO A 88 7.32 10.58 -9.96
CA PRO A 88 8.32 11.40 -9.31
C PRO A 88 9.63 11.43 -10.12
N CYS A 89 10.23 12.61 -10.19
CA CYS A 89 11.45 12.91 -10.95
C CYS A 89 12.39 13.74 -10.06
N VAL A 90 13.67 13.39 -10.03
CA VAL A 90 14.68 14.15 -9.28
C VAL A 90 15.37 15.14 -10.23
N VAL A 91 15.44 16.40 -9.82
CA VAL A 91 16.20 17.46 -10.48
C VAL A 91 17.40 17.81 -9.61
N ASP A 92 18.60 17.73 -10.18
CA ASP A 92 19.86 17.88 -9.47
C ASP A 92 20.44 19.30 -9.51
N LYS A 93 21.59 19.46 -8.81
CA LYS A 93 22.47 20.65 -8.77
C LYS A 93 21.88 21.89 -8.12
N CYS A 94 20.89 22.50 -8.79
CA CYS A 94 20.29 23.77 -8.38
C CYS A 94 18.78 23.64 -8.11
N GLY A 95 18.24 22.43 -8.23
CA GLY A 95 16.84 22.11 -7.94
C GLY A 95 15.84 22.69 -8.95
N GLN A 96 16.33 23.19 -10.09
CA GLN A 96 15.52 23.83 -11.12
C GLN A 96 15.87 23.25 -12.50
N PRO A 97 14.87 22.86 -13.30
CA PRO A 97 15.11 22.17 -14.55
C PRO A 97 15.65 23.12 -15.62
N THR A 98 16.79 22.77 -16.20
CA THR A 98 17.48 23.56 -17.22
C THR A 98 17.53 22.89 -18.59
N HIS A 99 17.23 21.59 -18.65
CA HIS A 99 17.21 20.80 -19.86
C HIS A 99 15.96 19.91 -19.90
N LYS A 100 15.55 19.54 -21.12
CA LYS A 100 14.46 18.59 -21.37
C LYS A 100 14.98 17.16 -21.30
N ALA A 101 14.13 16.26 -20.82
CA ALA A 101 14.39 14.83 -20.72
C ALA A 101 13.08 14.03 -20.90
N GLN A 102 13.16 12.70 -20.80
CA GLN A 102 11.99 11.83 -20.79
C GLN A 102 11.77 11.24 -19.39
N CYS A 103 10.52 11.15 -18.96
CA CYS A 103 10.16 10.44 -17.75
C CYS A 103 10.57 8.96 -17.86
N LEU A 104 11.26 8.44 -16.84
CA LEU A 104 11.78 7.08 -16.84
C LEU A 104 10.68 6.01 -16.90
N GLU A 105 9.48 6.34 -16.41
CA GLU A 105 8.35 5.40 -16.35
C GLU A 105 7.44 5.47 -17.58
N CYS A 106 6.99 6.68 -17.93
CA CYS A 106 5.96 6.86 -18.97
C CYS A 106 6.44 7.61 -20.22
N ARG A 107 7.72 7.98 -20.29
CA ARG A 107 8.42 8.54 -21.47
C ARG A 107 7.91 9.88 -22.01
N VAL A 108 6.91 10.50 -21.37
CA VAL A 108 6.51 11.89 -21.65
C VAL A 108 7.69 12.84 -21.38
N GLU A 109 7.76 13.89 -22.19
CA GLU A 109 8.75 14.96 -22.06
C GLU A 109 8.59 15.67 -20.71
N ILE A 110 9.70 15.81 -19.99
CA ILE A 110 9.81 16.45 -18.67
C ILE A 110 11.02 17.40 -18.66
N GLY A 111 11.23 18.10 -17.53
CA GLY A 111 12.34 19.03 -17.38
C GLY A 111 11.92 20.45 -17.71
N GLY A 112 12.80 21.20 -18.37
CA GLY A 112 12.64 22.65 -18.53
C GLY A 112 13.77 23.29 -19.32
N GLU A 113 13.70 24.60 -19.49
CA GLU A 113 14.74 25.41 -20.12
C GLU A 113 14.96 26.68 -19.30
N ASN A 114 16.22 27.09 -19.11
CA ASN A 114 16.56 28.30 -18.34
C ASN A 114 15.88 28.38 -16.97
N HIS A 115 15.87 27.27 -16.22
CA HIS A 115 15.23 27.14 -14.91
C HIS A 115 13.69 27.21 -14.92
N VAL A 116 13.06 27.24 -16.10
CA VAL A 116 11.61 27.24 -16.25
C VAL A 116 11.13 25.83 -16.58
N PRO A 117 10.31 25.21 -15.72
CA PRO A 117 9.77 23.88 -15.98
C PRO A 117 8.81 23.87 -17.18
N LEU A 118 8.78 22.75 -17.88
CA LEU A 118 7.78 22.46 -18.90
C LEU A 118 6.37 22.42 -18.32
N THR A 119 5.37 22.65 -19.18
CA THR A 119 3.96 22.59 -18.77
C THR A 119 3.63 21.19 -18.21
N GLY A 120 3.08 21.16 -17.00
CA GLY A 120 2.75 19.90 -16.32
C GLY A 120 3.92 19.22 -15.60
N PHE A 121 5.15 19.74 -15.71
CA PHE A 121 6.28 19.31 -14.88
C PHE A 121 6.34 20.19 -13.62
N GLN A 122 5.85 19.69 -12.50
CA GLN A 122 5.61 20.53 -11.32
C GLN A 122 6.57 20.18 -10.19
N LYS A 123 7.09 21.19 -9.50
CA LYS A 123 7.89 20.97 -8.30
C LYS A 123 7.02 20.31 -7.24
N MET A 124 7.48 19.20 -6.69
CA MET A 124 6.84 18.55 -5.57
C MET A 124 7.26 19.31 -4.32
N GLU A 125 6.29 19.86 -3.61
CA GLU A 125 6.53 20.28 -2.24
C GLU A 125 6.98 19.05 -1.45
N LEU A 126 8.10 19.17 -0.75
CA LEU A 126 8.54 18.17 0.22
C LEU A 126 7.43 18.08 1.26
N GLN A 127 6.66 17.00 1.18
CA GLN A 127 5.57 16.79 2.11
C GLN A 127 6.19 16.59 3.50
N GLN A 128 6.10 17.63 4.33
CA GLN A 128 6.50 17.56 5.72
C GLN A 128 5.52 16.63 6.46
N GLY A 129 5.90 15.36 6.63
CA GLY A 129 5.05 14.42 7.36
C GLY A 129 5.40 12.95 7.16
N ASP A 130 4.64 12.11 7.86
CA ASP A 130 4.58 10.67 7.63
C ASP A 130 3.74 10.36 6.40
N LEU A 131 4.40 9.90 5.33
CA LEU A 131 3.77 9.51 4.06
C LEU A 131 3.35 8.05 4.05
N THR A 132 3.43 7.38 5.20
CA THR A 132 2.81 6.06 5.35
C THR A 132 1.37 6.16 4.87
N ARG A 133 0.99 5.32 3.92
CA ARG A 133 -0.36 5.31 3.37
C ARG A 133 -1.25 4.45 4.26
N THR A 134 -2.44 4.95 4.55
CA THR A 134 -3.50 4.16 5.22
C THR A 134 -4.14 3.19 4.24
N GLY A 135 -4.75 2.13 4.77
CA GLY A 135 -5.46 1.12 3.97
C GLY A 135 -4.57 0.04 3.36
N HIS A 136 -5.15 -0.77 2.47
CA HIS A 136 -4.48 -1.82 1.71
C HIS A 136 -3.92 -1.27 0.41
N ILE A 137 -2.60 -1.20 0.34
CA ILE A 137 -1.89 -0.55 -0.76
C ILE A 137 -1.07 -1.52 -1.62
N LEU A 138 -1.34 -2.83 -1.52
CA LEU A 138 -0.55 -3.86 -2.22
C LEU A 138 -0.89 -4.00 -3.71
N GLY A 139 -1.86 -3.26 -4.23
CA GLY A 139 -2.22 -3.24 -5.65
C GLY A 139 -2.58 -4.62 -6.22
N ASP A 140 -2.25 -4.87 -7.49
CA ASP A 140 -2.54 -6.12 -8.20
C ASP A 140 -1.74 -7.31 -7.63
N PRO A 141 -2.40 -8.40 -7.15
CA PRO A 141 -1.73 -9.62 -6.67
C PRO A 141 -0.69 -10.20 -7.62
N GLN A 142 -0.88 -10.11 -8.94
CA GLN A 142 0.02 -10.69 -9.94
C GLN A 142 1.34 -9.92 -10.07
N ARG A 143 1.42 -8.71 -9.51
CA ARG A 143 2.60 -7.84 -9.58
C ARG A 143 3.39 -7.81 -8.28
N ARG A 144 3.00 -8.62 -7.28
CA ARG A 144 3.57 -8.62 -5.93
C ARG A 144 4.82 -9.47 -5.76
N ASP A 145 5.28 -10.15 -6.81
CA ASP A 145 6.58 -10.86 -6.77
C ASP A 145 7.79 -9.91 -6.84
N ASN A 146 7.56 -8.59 -6.87
CA ASN A 146 8.62 -7.60 -6.76
C ASN A 146 9.13 -7.52 -5.31
N PRO A 147 10.46 -7.65 -5.06
CA PRO A 147 11.07 -7.50 -3.73
C PRO A 147 10.69 -6.20 -3.01
N ASP A 148 10.30 -5.14 -3.73
CA ASP A 148 9.82 -3.88 -3.14
C ASP A 148 8.52 -4.04 -2.31
N THR A 149 7.80 -5.17 -2.42
CA THR A 149 6.61 -5.48 -1.61
C THR A 149 6.90 -6.36 -0.38
N LEU A 150 8.14 -6.84 -0.27
CA LEU A 150 8.68 -7.58 0.87
C LEU A 150 9.29 -6.58 1.86
N ASP A 151 8.48 -5.62 2.30
CA ASP A 151 8.87 -4.75 3.39
C ASP A 151 8.73 -5.51 4.71
N THR A 152 9.71 -6.38 4.96
CA THR A 152 9.84 -7.09 6.23
C THR A 152 10.29 -6.08 7.27
N LYS A 153 9.35 -5.38 7.91
CA LYS A 153 9.58 -4.53 9.08
C LYS A 153 10.29 -5.33 10.18
N ASN A 154 11.62 -5.48 10.09
CA ASN A 154 12.48 -6.29 10.94
C ASN A 154 11.93 -7.68 11.32
N MET A 155 11.13 -8.30 10.44
CA MET A 155 10.40 -9.53 10.72
C MET A 155 10.82 -10.65 9.78
N SER A 156 10.91 -11.89 10.24
CA SER A 156 11.16 -13.02 9.35
C SER A 156 9.95 -13.27 8.43
N LEU A 157 10.19 -13.95 7.30
CA LEU A 157 9.18 -14.17 6.27
C LEU A 157 7.92 -14.88 6.79
N THR A 158 8.08 -15.87 7.67
CA THR A 158 6.97 -16.68 8.21
C THR A 158 5.93 -15.86 8.98
N PRO A 159 6.26 -15.16 10.08
CA PRO A 159 5.30 -14.34 10.80
C PRO A 159 4.73 -13.20 9.94
N PHE A 160 5.51 -12.65 9.00
CA PHE A 160 5.01 -11.65 8.05
C PHE A 160 3.88 -12.21 7.17
N ILE A 161 4.08 -13.39 6.57
CA ILE A 161 3.06 -14.06 5.76
C ILE A 161 1.84 -14.41 6.61
N LEU A 162 2.03 -14.88 7.84
CA LEU A 162 0.91 -15.22 8.74
C LEU A 162 0.06 -14.00 9.08
N VAL A 163 0.67 -12.87 9.46
CA VAL A 163 -0.06 -11.64 9.76
C VAL A 163 -0.78 -11.12 8.51
N ARG A 164 -0.12 -11.18 7.34
CA ARG A 164 -0.74 -10.81 6.06
C ARG A 164 -1.96 -11.67 5.74
N LEU A 165 -1.83 -13.00 5.89
CA LEU A 165 -2.92 -13.95 5.67
C LEU A 165 -4.11 -13.67 6.60
N LEU A 166 -3.87 -13.51 7.91
CA LEU A 166 -4.93 -13.21 8.89
C LEU A 166 -5.64 -11.88 8.58
N THR A 167 -4.86 -10.87 8.17
CA THR A 167 -5.40 -9.57 7.75
C THR A 167 -6.31 -9.72 6.52
N HIS A 168 -5.86 -10.45 5.49
CA HIS A 168 -6.68 -10.69 4.30
C HIS A 168 -7.91 -11.56 4.56
N LEU A 169 -7.85 -12.55 5.45
CA LEU A 169 -9.02 -13.35 5.85
C LEU A 169 -10.06 -12.48 6.58
N ALA A 170 -9.62 -11.56 7.46
CA ALA A 170 -10.50 -10.60 8.12
C ALA A 170 -11.13 -9.63 7.11
N MET A 171 -10.33 -9.05 6.21
CA MET A 171 -10.83 -8.18 5.14
C MET A 171 -11.82 -8.89 4.22
N LEU A 172 -11.54 -10.14 3.84
CA LEU A 172 -12.44 -10.95 3.01
C LEU A 172 -13.79 -11.17 3.72
N ARG A 173 -13.78 -11.44 5.02
CA ARG A 173 -15.01 -11.51 5.82
C ARG A 173 -15.75 -10.17 5.81
N GLY A 174 -15.07 -9.06 6.08
CA GLY A 174 -15.69 -7.72 6.07
C GLY A 174 -16.29 -7.34 4.72
N ALA A 175 -15.56 -7.60 3.63
CA ALA A 175 -16.00 -7.33 2.26
C ALA A 175 -17.20 -8.18 1.84
N SER A 176 -17.33 -9.41 2.38
CA SER A 176 -18.48 -10.27 2.07
C SER A 176 -19.79 -9.75 2.67
N GLU A 177 -19.74 -9.01 3.78
CA GLU A 177 -20.91 -8.42 4.45
C GLU A 177 -21.14 -6.95 4.00
N GLN A 178 -20.06 -6.21 3.69
CA GLN A 178 -20.10 -4.80 3.29
C GLN A 178 -19.22 -4.56 2.05
N PRO A 179 -19.71 -4.89 0.83
CA PRO A 179 -18.91 -4.84 -0.40
C PRO A 179 -18.39 -3.44 -0.75
N GLN A 180 -19.11 -2.41 -0.30
CA GLN A 180 -18.82 -1.00 -0.55
C GLN A 180 -17.50 -0.54 0.12
N VAL A 181 -17.01 -1.33 1.08
CA VAL A 181 -15.84 -1.07 1.92
C VAL A 181 -14.66 -1.99 1.55
N GLY A 182 -14.82 -2.86 0.54
CA GLY A 182 -13.81 -3.85 0.14
C GLY A 182 -12.54 -3.28 -0.50
N HIS A 183 -12.47 -1.95 -0.69
CA HIS A 183 -11.27 -1.23 -1.14
C HIS A 183 -10.50 -0.57 0.02
N LEU A 184 -10.77 -1.00 1.26
CA LEU A 184 -9.96 -0.70 2.45
C LEU A 184 -8.49 -0.95 2.22
#